data_AF-A0A950Z457-F1
#
_entry.id   AF-A0A950Z457-F1
#
_cell.length_a   1.000
_cell.length_b   1.000
_cell.length_c   1.000
_cell.angle_alpha   90.00
_cell.angle_beta   90.00
_cell.angle_gamma   90.00
#
_symmetry.space_group_name_H-M   'P 1'
#
loop_
_entity.id
_entity.type
_entity.pdbx_description
1 polymer ?
#
loop_
_entity_poly.entity_id
_entity_poly.type
_entity_poly.pdbx_seq_one_letter_code
_entity_poly.pdbx_strand_id
1 'polypeptide(L)'
;MTTPHYPTPPIPQWLHGIMPSPEFQIQFKRRDGNVHWTSNIGAQTWTLLCPFDEILIGGRRGGSKTAALIAWFAMGDMSLPPDDPARYSYLNEPSFRGLILRKEYQSMAEFVDECKDFFRPFGVKAKDDPVVFEFASGAKIYTNHLGDKEAYEKYRGHS
;
A
#
# COMPACT_ATOMS: atom_id res chain seq x y z
N MET A 1 -14.11 10.88 31.52
CA MET A 1 -13.98 9.52 30.95
C MET A 1 -12.62 9.44 30.28
N THR A 2 -11.67 8.68 30.84
CA THR A 2 -10.33 8.48 30.28
C THR A 2 -10.40 7.42 29.18
N THR A 3 -9.91 7.74 27.99
CA THR A 3 -9.84 6.83 26.85
C THR A 3 -9.01 5.59 27.23
N PRO A 4 -9.47 4.35 26.97
CA PRO A 4 -8.68 3.18 27.26
C PRO A 4 -7.40 3.19 26.42
N HIS A 5 -6.24 3.28 27.08
CA HIS A 5 -4.95 3.07 26.46
C HIS A 5 -4.77 1.58 26.24
N TYR A 6 -4.78 1.14 24.99
CA TYR A 6 -4.39 -0.22 24.65
C TYR A 6 -2.87 -0.36 24.83
N PRO A 7 -2.39 -1.44 25.47
CA PRO A 7 -0.96 -1.70 25.55
C PRO A 7 -0.40 -1.81 24.15
N THR A 8 0.69 -1.07 23.87
CA THR A 8 1.43 -1.24 22.62
C THR A 8 2.17 -2.56 22.70
N PRO A 9 1.97 -3.50 21.76
CA PRO A 9 2.69 -4.77 21.80
C PRO A 9 4.19 -4.53 21.71
N PRO A 10 5.02 -5.35 22.37
CA PRO A 10 6.46 -5.27 22.21
C PRO A 10 6.82 -5.49 20.74
N ILE A 11 7.85 -4.78 20.28
CA ILE A 11 8.37 -4.93 18.93
C ILE A 11 8.81 -6.39 18.73
N PRO A 12 8.39 -7.09 17.66
CA PRO A 12 8.84 -8.46 17.41
C PRO A 12 10.35 -8.54 17.29
N GLN A 13 10.96 -9.61 17.83
CA GLN A 13 12.42 -9.73 17.92
C GLN A 13 13.14 -9.71 16.55
N TRP A 14 12.49 -10.20 15.50
CA TRP A 14 13.00 -10.14 14.13
C TRP A 14 12.99 -8.72 13.56
N LEU A 15 12.18 -7.82 14.12
CA LEU A 15 12.19 -6.40 13.82
C LEU A 15 13.30 -5.68 14.61
N HIS A 16 14.12 -6.34 15.45
CA HIS A 16 15.18 -5.69 16.22
C HIS A 16 16.47 -5.41 15.42
N GLY A 17 16.56 -5.80 14.14
CA GLY A 17 17.67 -5.39 13.27
C GLY A 17 17.61 -3.87 13.06
N ILE A 18 18.72 -3.15 13.33
CA ILE A 18 18.88 -1.67 13.34
C ILE A 18 17.58 -0.95 12.97
N MET A 19 16.64 -0.93 13.91
CA MET A 19 15.38 -0.23 13.69
C MET A 19 15.71 1.24 13.61
N PRO A 20 15.18 1.95 12.61
CA PRO A 20 15.23 3.39 12.70
C PRO A 20 14.48 3.81 13.97
N SER A 21 14.80 5.01 14.50
CA SER A 21 14.21 5.56 15.73
C SER A 21 12.71 5.22 15.84
N PRO A 22 12.14 4.99 17.04
CA PRO A 22 10.70 4.87 17.21
C PRO A 22 9.91 6.01 16.56
N GLU A 23 10.52 7.17 16.36
CA GLU A 23 9.95 8.34 15.67
C GLU A 23 10.05 8.28 14.14
N PHE A 24 10.63 7.23 13.58
CA PHE A 24 10.85 7.10 12.15
C PHE A 24 9.52 6.99 11.40
N GLN A 25 9.45 7.75 10.31
CA GLN A 25 8.33 7.77 9.40
C GLN A 25 8.87 7.68 7.99
N ILE A 26 8.16 6.92 7.15
CA ILE A 26 8.42 6.86 5.72
C ILE A 26 7.71 8.05 5.09
N GLN A 27 8.45 8.76 4.23
CA GLN A 27 7.94 9.92 3.53
C GLN A 27 8.03 9.69 2.03
N PHE A 28 6.89 9.84 1.34
CA PHE A 28 6.88 10.03 -0.10
C PHE A 28 7.00 11.52 -0.37
N LYS A 29 8.07 11.90 -1.08
CA LYS A 29 8.33 13.30 -1.43
C LYS A 29 8.03 13.52 -2.91
N ARG A 30 7.56 14.72 -3.22
CA ARG A 30 7.41 15.19 -4.60
C ARG A 30 8.78 15.58 -5.17
N ARG A 31 8.82 15.81 -6.48
CA ARG A 31 10.05 16.24 -7.17
C ARG A 31 10.63 17.56 -6.66
N ASP A 32 9.80 18.44 -6.12
CA ASP A 32 10.20 19.71 -5.51
C ASP A 32 10.75 19.55 -4.07
N GLY A 33 10.80 18.31 -3.55
CA GLY A 33 11.28 17.99 -2.20
C GLY A 33 10.21 18.10 -1.10
N ASN A 34 9.02 18.63 -1.41
CA ASN A 34 7.93 18.72 -0.45
C ASN A 34 7.35 17.34 -0.13
N VAL A 35 6.94 17.15 1.12
CA VAL A 35 6.30 15.92 1.57
C VAL A 35 4.91 15.80 0.94
N HIS A 36 4.67 14.72 0.21
CA HIS A 36 3.34 14.34 -0.28
C HIS A 36 2.58 13.55 0.76
N TRP A 37 3.25 12.60 1.40
CA TRP A 37 2.65 11.70 2.37
C TRP A 37 3.68 11.22 3.38
N THR A 38 3.24 11.01 4.61
CA THR A 38 4.07 10.51 5.72
C THR A 38 3.32 9.40 6.45
N SER A 39 4.00 8.30 6.77
CA SER A 39 3.42 7.24 7.60
C SER A 39 3.27 7.71 9.04
N ASN A 40 2.23 7.26 9.72
CA ASN A 40 2.14 7.37 11.18
C ASN A 40 3.25 6.54 11.84
N ILE A 41 3.79 7.08 12.93
CA ILE A 41 4.68 6.36 13.83
C ILE A 41 4.00 5.05 14.30
N GLY A 42 4.77 3.96 14.34
CA GLY A 42 4.30 2.65 14.78
C GLY A 42 3.81 1.77 13.64
N ALA A 43 2.60 1.21 13.77
CA ALA A 43 2.13 0.08 12.95
C ALA A 43 2.19 0.31 11.43
N GLN A 44 1.94 1.54 10.96
CA GLN A 44 2.02 1.87 9.54
C GLN A 44 3.47 1.88 9.05
N THR A 45 4.37 2.55 9.76
CA THR A 45 5.81 2.48 9.46
C THR A 45 6.32 1.04 9.51
N TRP A 46 5.92 0.26 10.53
CA TRP A 46 6.39 -1.13 10.67
C TRP A 46 5.88 -2.04 9.56
N THR A 47 4.65 -1.82 9.09
CA THR A 47 4.13 -2.50 7.90
C THR A 47 5.03 -2.24 6.69
N LEU A 48 5.36 -0.98 6.43
CA LEU A 48 6.13 -0.59 5.26
C LEU A 48 7.61 -1.00 5.34
N LEU A 49 8.13 -1.22 6.55
CA LEU A 49 9.49 -1.74 6.78
C LEU A 49 9.54 -3.28 6.91
N CYS A 50 8.39 -3.95 6.88
CA CYS A 50 8.34 -5.39 7.03
C CYS A 50 9.00 -6.07 5.82
N PRO A 51 10.03 -6.90 6.02
CA PRO A 51 10.78 -7.51 4.93
C PRO A 51 10.14 -8.80 4.41
N PHE A 52 8.97 -9.18 4.92
CA PHE A 52 8.27 -10.40 4.52
C PHE A 52 7.29 -10.11 3.38
N ASP A 53 7.14 -11.11 2.51
CA ASP A 53 6.26 -11.04 1.33
C ASP A 53 4.77 -10.89 1.69
N GLU A 54 4.38 -11.40 2.87
CA GLU A 54 3.01 -11.37 3.36
C GLU A 54 2.92 -10.64 4.69
N ILE A 55 1.96 -9.71 4.79
CA ILE A 55 1.75 -8.88 5.97
C ILE A 55 0.27 -8.89 6.33
N LEU A 56 -0.03 -9.25 7.58
CA LEU A 56 -1.36 -9.11 8.15
C LEU A 56 -1.43 -7.91 9.10
N ILE A 57 -2.31 -6.96 8.80
CA ILE A 57 -2.50 -5.75 9.63
C ILE A 57 -3.89 -5.77 10.25
N GLY A 58 -3.94 -6.02 11.56
CA GLY A 58 -5.14 -5.95 12.38
C GLY A 58 -5.32 -4.59 13.07
N GLY A 59 -6.38 -4.45 13.87
CA GLY A 59 -6.56 -3.32 14.80
C GLY A 59 -7.84 -2.49 14.58
N ARG A 60 -7.97 -1.42 15.37
CA ARG A 60 -9.21 -0.61 15.48
C ARG A 60 -9.56 0.13 14.17
N ARG A 61 -10.84 0.49 14.01
CA ARG A 61 -11.31 1.45 13.00
C ARG A 61 -10.53 2.77 13.13
N GLY A 62 -10.18 3.38 12.00
CA GLY A 62 -9.37 4.62 11.96
C GLY A 62 -7.86 4.42 12.13
N GLY A 63 -7.36 3.19 12.28
CA GLY A 63 -5.93 2.89 12.43
C GLY A 63 -5.08 3.02 11.16
N SER A 64 -5.57 3.70 10.12
CA SER A 64 -4.85 3.97 8.86
C SER A 64 -4.33 2.73 8.09
N LYS A 65 -4.95 1.57 8.29
CA LYS A 65 -4.62 0.31 7.58
C LYS A 65 -4.72 0.45 6.06
N THR A 66 -5.76 1.15 5.60
CA THR A 66 -5.96 1.45 4.17
C THR A 66 -4.77 2.22 3.60
N ALA A 67 -4.36 3.30 4.27
CA ALA A 67 -3.22 4.10 3.84
C ALA A 67 -1.90 3.32 3.85
N ALA A 68 -1.72 2.39 4.81
CA ALA A 68 -0.56 1.49 4.83
C ALA A 68 -0.51 0.59 3.58
N LEU A 69 -1.64 -0.04 3.23
CA LEU A 69 -1.76 -0.86 2.02
C LEU A 69 -1.47 -0.06 0.75
N ILE A 70 -2.05 1.13 0.60
CA ILE A 70 -1.85 1.99 -0.58
C ILE A 70 -0.37 2.38 -0.71
N ALA A 71 0.25 2.81 0.40
CA ALA A 71 1.66 3.17 0.42
C ALA A 71 2.57 1.98 0.09
N TRP A 72 2.22 0.77 0.54
CA TRP A 72 2.99 -0.44 0.27
C TRP A 72 3.13 -0.74 -1.23
N PHE A 73 2.08 -0.51 -2.03
CA PHE A 73 2.15 -0.61 -3.49
C PHE A 73 3.11 0.39 -4.15
N ALA A 74 3.38 1.52 -3.49
CA ALA A 74 4.34 2.52 -3.97
C ALA A 74 5.76 2.32 -3.45
N MET A 75 5.97 1.41 -2.50
CA MET A 75 7.30 1.02 -2.04
C MET A 75 8.06 0.31 -3.15
N GLY A 76 9.34 0.08 -2.93
CA GLY A 76 10.18 -0.79 -3.76
C GLY A 76 10.95 -1.77 -2.88
N ASP A 77 11.78 -2.58 -3.53
CA ASP A 77 12.63 -3.55 -2.84
C ASP A 77 14.09 -3.09 -2.86
N MET A 78 14.54 -2.57 -1.71
CA MET A 78 15.90 -2.05 -1.54
C MET A 78 16.99 -3.12 -1.64
N SER A 79 16.63 -4.42 -1.67
CA SER A 79 17.57 -5.52 -1.88
C SER A 79 17.95 -5.72 -3.36
N LEU A 80 17.14 -5.20 -4.30
CA LEU A 80 17.38 -5.33 -5.75
C LEU A 80 18.57 -4.49 -6.24
N PRO A 81 19.20 -4.81 -7.39
CA PRO A 81 20.30 -4.03 -7.96
C PRO A 81 19.99 -2.53 -8.17
N PRO A 82 20.97 -1.61 -8.11
CA PRO A 82 20.76 -0.16 -8.27
C PRO A 82 20.07 0.27 -9.58
N ASP A 83 20.23 -0.53 -10.63
CA ASP A 83 19.66 -0.34 -11.97
C ASP A 83 18.29 -1.01 -12.15
N ASP A 84 17.83 -1.79 -11.16
CA ASP A 84 16.50 -2.39 -11.18
C ASP A 84 15.41 -1.32 -10.94
N PRO A 85 14.40 -1.19 -11.83
CA PRO A 85 13.36 -0.19 -11.68
C PRO A 85 12.55 -0.34 -10.39
N ALA A 86 12.32 -1.58 -9.92
CA ALA A 86 11.54 -1.86 -8.72
C ALA A 86 12.28 -1.54 -7.42
N ARG A 87 13.59 -1.25 -7.45
CA ARG A 87 14.39 -0.97 -6.25
C ARG A 87 13.81 0.15 -5.40
N TYR A 88 13.39 1.23 -6.05
CA TYR A 88 12.87 2.43 -5.37
C TYR A 88 11.35 2.48 -5.34
N SER A 89 10.68 1.87 -6.32
CA SER A 89 9.23 1.74 -6.36
C SER A 89 8.81 0.65 -7.34
N TYR A 90 7.94 -0.28 -6.93
CA TYR A 90 7.30 -1.24 -7.82
C TYR A 90 6.52 -0.56 -8.95
N LEU A 91 6.10 0.69 -8.75
CA LEU A 91 5.42 1.49 -9.77
C LEU A 91 6.33 1.85 -10.96
N ASN A 92 7.64 1.69 -10.84
CA ASN A 92 8.56 1.90 -11.95
C ASN A 92 8.73 0.63 -12.81
N GLU A 93 8.34 -0.55 -12.31
CA GLU A 93 8.50 -1.82 -13.01
C GLU A 93 7.36 -2.02 -14.04
N PRO A 94 7.64 -2.03 -15.37
CA PRO A 94 6.61 -2.11 -16.39
C PRO A 94 5.72 -3.35 -16.31
N SER A 95 6.25 -4.47 -15.81
CA SER A 95 5.52 -5.72 -15.66
C SER A 95 4.71 -5.81 -14.35
N PHE A 96 4.83 -4.85 -13.43
CA PHE A 96 4.16 -4.90 -12.13
C PHE A 96 2.63 -4.88 -12.27
N ARG A 97 1.96 -5.86 -11.65
CA ARG A 97 0.49 -5.98 -11.61
C ARG A 97 0.05 -6.13 -10.15
N GLY A 98 -0.46 -5.03 -9.59
CA GLY A 98 -1.09 -5.04 -8.27
C GLY A 98 -2.56 -5.40 -8.36
N LEU A 99 -3.07 -6.15 -7.38
CA LEU A 99 -4.51 -6.43 -7.26
C LEU A 99 -4.97 -6.07 -5.84
N ILE A 100 -6.04 -5.28 -5.77
CA ILE A 100 -6.66 -4.92 -4.51
C ILE A 100 -8.10 -5.44 -4.52
N LEU A 101 -8.37 -6.34 -3.57
CA LEU A 101 -9.66 -6.96 -3.40
C LEU A 101 -10.36 -6.45 -2.15
N ARG A 102 -11.63 -6.09 -2.30
CA ARG A 102 -12.54 -5.80 -1.18
C ARG A 102 -13.71 -6.77 -1.20
N LYS A 103 -14.38 -6.89 -0.06
CA LYS A 103 -15.58 -7.70 0.04
C LYS A 103 -16.75 -7.09 -0.76
N GLU A 104 -16.97 -5.77 -0.64
CA GLU A 104 -18.15 -5.08 -1.16
C GLU A 104 -17.79 -3.92 -2.09
N TYR A 105 -18.56 -3.73 -3.17
CA TYR A 105 -18.36 -2.66 -4.16
C TYR A 105 -18.47 -1.25 -3.55
N GLN A 106 -19.42 -1.01 -2.65
CA GLN A 106 -19.61 0.32 -2.05
C GLN A 106 -18.39 0.78 -1.24
N SER A 107 -17.74 -0.15 -0.53
CA SER A 107 -16.47 0.12 0.17
C SER A 107 -15.29 0.38 -0.76
N MET A 108 -15.44 0.12 -2.07
CA MET A 108 -14.41 0.35 -3.08
C MET A 108 -14.33 1.80 -3.51
N ALA A 109 -15.44 2.55 -3.54
CA ALA A 109 -15.43 3.93 -4.03
C ALA A 109 -14.55 4.85 -3.18
N GLU A 110 -14.75 4.84 -1.86
CA GLU A 110 -13.91 5.60 -0.90
C GLU A 110 -12.43 5.19 -1.01
N PHE A 111 -12.18 3.88 -1.18
CA PHE A 111 -10.84 3.35 -1.34
C PHE A 111 -10.17 3.82 -2.65
N VAL A 112 -10.91 3.85 -3.74
CA VAL A 112 -10.45 4.34 -5.03
C VAL A 112 -10.09 5.81 -4.94
N ASP A 113 -10.87 6.61 -4.23
CA ASP A 113 -10.59 8.03 -4.03
C ASP A 113 -9.29 8.24 -3.22
N GLU A 114 -9.08 7.48 -2.13
CA GLU A 114 -7.82 7.47 -1.38
C GLU A 114 -6.62 7.09 -2.28
N CYS A 115 -6.78 6.09 -3.15
CA CYS A 115 -5.76 5.70 -4.12
C CYS A 115 -5.49 6.80 -5.15
N LYS A 116 -6.53 7.44 -5.69
CA LYS A 116 -6.37 8.55 -6.65
C LYS A 116 -5.57 9.69 -6.04
N ASP A 117 -5.89 10.08 -4.81
CA ASP A 117 -5.18 11.14 -4.09
C ASP A 117 -3.73 10.77 -3.79
N PHE A 118 -3.49 9.54 -3.31
CA PHE A 118 -2.15 9.08 -3.00
C PHE A 118 -1.29 8.96 -4.27
N PHE A 119 -1.80 8.34 -5.33
CA PHE A 119 -1.04 8.06 -6.55
C PHE A 119 -0.93 9.25 -7.51
N ARG A 120 -1.67 10.34 -7.30
CA ARG A 120 -1.67 11.53 -8.17
C ARG A 120 -0.26 12.07 -8.50
N PRO A 121 0.69 12.22 -7.54
CA PRO A 121 2.02 12.73 -7.87
C PRO A 121 2.89 11.73 -8.64
N PHE A 122 2.50 10.46 -8.69
CA PHE A 122 3.17 9.42 -9.46
C PHE A 122 2.73 9.42 -10.93
N GLY A 123 1.91 10.39 -11.35
CA GLY A 123 1.46 10.53 -12.74
C GLY A 123 0.46 9.47 -13.17
N VAL A 124 -0.28 8.92 -12.21
CA VAL A 124 -1.25 7.86 -12.44
C VAL A 124 -2.40 8.33 -13.34
N LYS A 125 -2.88 7.43 -14.20
CA LYS A 125 -4.14 7.58 -14.93
C LYS A 125 -5.10 6.52 -14.43
N ALA A 126 -6.22 6.95 -13.86
CA ALA A 126 -7.31 6.04 -13.51
C ALA A 126 -8.21 5.87 -14.72
N LYS A 127 -8.44 4.63 -15.14
CA LYS A 127 -9.53 4.25 -16.05
C LYS A 127 -10.73 3.86 -15.20
N ASP A 128 -11.93 4.23 -15.63
CA ASP A 128 -13.16 3.84 -14.94
C ASP A 128 -13.66 2.46 -15.43
N ASP A 129 -14.30 1.72 -14.52
CA ASP A 129 -15.06 0.45 -14.71
C ASP A 129 -14.33 -0.76 -15.35
N PRO A 130 -13.70 -1.66 -14.54
CA PRO A 130 -13.32 -1.48 -13.14
C PRO A 130 -12.16 -0.48 -13.02
N VAL A 131 -11.99 0.13 -11.85
CA VAL A 131 -10.94 1.13 -11.70
C VAL A 131 -9.55 0.48 -11.78
N VAL A 132 -8.79 0.90 -12.79
CA VAL A 132 -7.40 0.50 -12.99
C VAL A 132 -6.52 1.74 -12.96
N PHE A 133 -5.52 1.70 -12.09
CA PHE A 133 -4.48 2.72 -11.99
C PHE A 133 -3.32 2.34 -12.91
N GLU A 134 -3.14 3.08 -13.99
CA GLU A 134 -2.03 2.89 -14.94
C GLU A 134 -0.97 3.96 -14.73
N PHE A 135 0.29 3.53 -14.58
CA PHE A 135 1.44 4.41 -14.39
C PHE A 135 2.23 4.57 -15.68
N ALA A 136 3.03 5.64 -15.78
CA ALA A 136 3.82 5.95 -16.99
C ALA A 136 4.83 4.86 -17.37
N SER A 137 5.29 4.06 -16.40
CA SER A 137 6.14 2.89 -16.59
C SER A 137 5.45 1.72 -17.32
N GLY A 138 4.12 1.66 -17.29
CA GLY A 138 3.34 0.47 -17.68
C GLY A 138 2.89 -0.39 -16.51
N ALA A 139 3.33 -0.11 -15.27
CA ALA A 139 2.80 -0.72 -14.06
C ALA A 139 1.28 -0.49 -13.96
N LYS A 140 0.56 -1.47 -13.41
CA LYS A 140 -0.90 -1.40 -13.24
C LYS A 140 -1.33 -1.88 -11.86
N ILE A 141 -2.29 -1.19 -11.25
CA ILE A 141 -2.99 -1.66 -10.05
C ILE A 141 -4.48 -1.79 -10.38
N TYR A 142 -5.00 -3.00 -10.25
CA TYR A 142 -6.40 -3.33 -10.44
C TYR A 142 -7.13 -3.25 -9.11
N THR A 143 -8.33 -2.66 -9.12
CA THR A 143 -9.24 -2.70 -7.97
C THR A 143 -10.47 -3.51 -8.32
N ASN A 144 -10.88 -4.43 -7.45
CA ASN A 144 -12.08 -5.24 -7.67
C ASN A 144 -12.66 -5.79 -6.37
N HIS A 145 -13.86 -6.37 -6.43
CA HIS A 145 -14.55 -6.95 -5.29
C HIS A 145 -14.85 -8.43 -5.48
N LEU A 146 -15.07 -9.12 -4.37
CA LEU A 146 -15.48 -10.54 -4.32
C LEU A 146 -16.93 -10.71 -3.85
N GLY A 147 -17.75 -9.67 -3.99
CA GLY A 147 -19.11 -9.62 -3.44
C GLY A 147 -20.11 -10.57 -4.10
N ASP A 148 -19.83 -11.04 -5.31
CA ASP A 148 -20.70 -11.98 -6.05
C ASP A 148 -19.90 -13.20 -6.53
N LYS A 149 -20.63 -14.30 -6.78
CA LYS A 149 -20.05 -15.59 -7.18
C LYS A 149 -19.37 -15.49 -8.55
N GLU A 150 -19.86 -14.64 -9.43
CA GLU A 150 -19.31 -14.44 -10.78
C GLU A 150 -17.96 -13.72 -10.76
N ALA A 151 -17.77 -12.74 -9.88
CA ALA A 151 -16.50 -12.06 -9.66
C ALA A 151 -15.45 -13.02 -9.12
N TYR A 152 -15.82 -13.92 -8.20
CA TYR A 152 -14.92 -14.97 -7.73
C TYR A 152 -14.43 -15.90 -8.85
N GLU A 153 -15.32 -16.34 -9.74
CA GLU A 153 -14.94 -17.21 -10.88
C GLU A 153 -14.00 -16.51 -11.88
N LYS A 154 -14.03 -15.18 -12.01
CA LYS A 154 -13.08 -14.41 -12.85
C LYS A 154 -11.63 -14.47 -12.33
N TYR A 155 -11.44 -14.75 -11.03
CA TYR A 155 -10.11 -14.83 -10.41
C TYR A 155 -9.58 -16.25 -10.23
N ARG A 156 -10.43 -17.27 -10.39
CA ARG A 156 -9.97 -18.64 -10.58
C ARG A 156 -9.41 -18.74 -11.99
N GLY A 157 -8.12 -18.47 -12.14
CA GLY A 157 -7.43 -18.44 -13.43
C GLY A 157 -7.92 -19.55 -14.36
N HIS A 158 -8.65 -19.16 -15.41
CA HIS A 158 -8.99 -20.06 -16.49
C HIS A 158 -7.79 -20.02 -17.45
N SER A 159 -7.03 -21.11 -17.46
CA SER A 159 -6.13 -21.46 -18.55
C SER A 159 -6.91 -21.89 -19.78
#